data_AF-A0A8T6VVW7-F1
#
_entry.id   AF-A0A8T6VVW7-F1
#
_cell.length_a   1.000
_cell.length_b   1.000
_cell.length_c   1.000
_cell.angle_alpha   90.00
_cell.angle_beta   90.00
_cell.angle_gamma   90.00
#
_symmetry.space_group_name_H-M   'P 1'
#
loop_
_entity.id
_entity.type
_entity.pdbx_description
1 polymer ?
#
loop_
_entity_poly.entity_id
_entity_poly.type
_entity_poly.pdbx_seq_one_letter_code
_entity_poly.pdbx_strand_id
1 'polypeptide(L)'
;MEGNAVDIARTPNLDRILYEGCRTTIAVSGRAVGLPRGQMGNSEIGHLNMGAGRIVYQSLTRINNSIADGSFFRNEAFRESMVLAQARESSLHLMGLASTGGVHSHLDHLKALLKMAEKQGLDKVYVHAFTDGRDVPPVGAVE
;
A
#
# COMPACT_ATOMS: atom_id res chain seq x y z
N MET A 1 -17.53 19.05 -23.17
CA MET A 1 -16.38 18.59 -23.98
C MET A 1 -15.18 19.53 -23.90
N GLU A 2 -15.35 20.73 -23.33
CA GLU A 2 -14.21 21.58 -22.94
C GLU A 2 -13.45 20.92 -21.79
N GLY A 3 -12.14 20.71 -21.95
CA GLY A 3 -11.25 20.21 -20.89
C GLY A 3 -10.55 18.86 -21.14
N ASN A 4 -10.92 18.08 -22.16
CA ASN A 4 -10.18 16.87 -22.52
C ASN A 4 -9.21 17.15 -23.68
N ALA A 5 -7.94 17.38 -23.36
CA ALA A 5 -6.89 17.68 -24.35
C ALA A 5 -6.69 16.57 -25.38
N VAL A 6 -6.94 15.30 -25.01
CA VAL A 6 -6.78 14.15 -25.91
C VAL A 6 -7.86 14.17 -27.00
N ASP A 7 -9.11 14.45 -26.64
CA ASP A 7 -10.25 14.43 -27.57
C ASP A 7 -10.28 15.64 -28.52
N ILE A 8 -9.76 16.79 -28.07
CA ILE A 8 -9.77 18.04 -28.86
C ILE A 8 -8.53 18.18 -29.75
N ALA A 9 -7.48 17.39 -29.53
CA ALA A 9 -6.27 17.45 -30.33
C ALA A 9 -6.48 16.82 -31.71
N ARG A 10 -5.78 17.37 -32.73
CA ARG A 10 -5.77 16.78 -34.07
C ARG A 10 -4.68 15.72 -34.17
N THR A 11 -5.05 14.43 -34.13
CA THR A 11 -4.11 13.29 -34.03
C THR A 11 -4.17 12.32 -35.22
N PRO A 12 -4.02 12.78 -36.48
CA PRO A 12 -4.35 11.98 -37.68
C PRO A 12 -3.58 10.65 -37.79
N ASN A 13 -2.34 10.62 -37.29
CA ASN A 13 -1.53 9.39 -37.28
C ASN A 13 -2.05 8.37 -36.25
N LEU A 14 -2.41 8.82 -35.05
CA LEU A 14 -2.95 7.97 -34.00
C LEU A 14 -4.36 7.49 -34.37
N ASP A 15 -5.19 8.38 -34.92
CA ASP A 15 -6.56 8.07 -35.36
C ASP A 15 -6.55 6.98 -36.43
N ARG A 16 -5.63 7.09 -37.41
CA ARG A 16 -5.44 6.06 -38.44
C ARG A 16 -5.03 4.72 -37.84
N ILE A 17 -4.05 4.69 -36.93
CA ILE A 17 -3.61 3.45 -36.26
C ILE A 17 -4.75 2.80 -35.48
N LEU A 18 -5.56 3.60 -34.78
CA LEU A 18 -6.70 3.11 -34.00
C LEU A 18 -7.86 2.62 -34.87
N TYR A 19 -8.03 3.16 -36.09
CA TYR A 19 -9.07 2.76 -37.03
C TYR A 19 -8.69 1.49 -37.82
N GLU A 20 -7.46 1.42 -38.32
CA GLU A 20 -6.98 0.32 -39.17
C GLU A 20 -6.51 -0.90 -38.35
N GLY A 21 -6.06 -0.69 -37.12
CA GLY A 21 -5.48 -1.72 -36.26
C GLY A 21 -6.47 -2.43 -35.34
N CYS A 22 -6.07 -3.57 -34.79
CA CYS A 22 -6.76 -4.19 -33.66
C CYS A 22 -6.48 -3.35 -32.40
N ARG A 23 -7.54 -2.87 -31.75
CA ARG A 23 -7.43 -2.04 -30.54
C ARG A 23 -8.27 -2.61 -29.39
N THR A 24 -7.81 -2.34 -28.18
CA THR A 24 -8.54 -2.59 -26.94
C THR A 24 -8.17 -1.53 -25.91
N THR A 25 -8.87 -1.52 -24.78
CA THR A 25 -8.56 -0.68 -23.62
C THR A 25 -8.15 -1.55 -22.45
N ILE A 26 -7.16 -1.11 -21.68
CA ILE A 26 -6.68 -1.82 -20.49
C ILE A 26 -6.85 -0.94 -19.25
N ALA A 27 -7.08 -1.58 -18.10
CA ALA A 27 -7.13 -0.89 -16.82
C ALA A 27 -5.71 -0.58 -16.33
N VAL A 28 -5.42 0.70 -16.08
CA VAL A 28 -4.07 1.19 -15.70
C VAL A 28 -4.04 1.88 -14.32
N SER A 29 -5.07 1.64 -13.50
CA SER A 29 -5.23 2.26 -12.18
C SER A 29 -5.83 1.28 -11.16
N GLY A 30 -5.72 1.64 -9.88
CA GLY A 30 -6.21 0.85 -8.77
C GLY A 30 -5.70 -0.58 -8.74
N ARG A 31 -6.59 -1.53 -8.37
CA ARG A 31 -6.21 -2.94 -8.14
C ARG A 31 -5.66 -3.63 -9.38
N ALA A 32 -6.02 -3.17 -10.58
CA ALA A 32 -5.54 -3.74 -11.84
C ALA A 32 -4.02 -3.59 -12.03
N VAL A 33 -3.40 -2.62 -11.34
CA VAL A 33 -1.96 -2.37 -11.38
C VAL A 33 -1.30 -2.44 -10.00
N GLY A 34 -1.98 -3.08 -9.02
CA GLY A 34 -1.43 -3.31 -7.68
C GLY A 34 -1.55 -2.13 -6.71
N LEU A 35 -2.36 -1.12 -7.04
CA LEU A 35 -2.68 0.02 -6.18
C LEU A 35 -4.00 -0.19 -5.41
N PRO A 36 -4.23 0.56 -4.31
CA PRO A 36 -5.52 0.68 -3.66
C PRO A 36 -6.66 1.05 -4.62
N ARG A 37 -7.89 0.63 -4.31
CA ARG A 37 -9.06 0.93 -5.15
C ARG A 37 -9.24 2.44 -5.29
N GLY A 38 -9.42 2.92 -6.52
CA GLY A 38 -9.67 4.33 -6.82
C GLY A 38 -8.40 5.19 -6.97
N GLN A 39 -7.22 4.66 -6.64
CA GLN A 39 -5.98 5.40 -6.81
C GLN A 39 -5.55 5.41 -8.28
N MET A 40 -5.22 6.61 -8.79
CA MET A 40 -4.70 6.78 -10.14
C MET A 40 -3.36 6.07 -10.32
N GLY A 41 -3.10 5.57 -11.53
CA GLY A 41 -1.78 5.06 -11.90
C GLY A 41 -0.76 6.19 -12.03
N ASN A 42 0.52 5.82 -12.10
CA ASN A 42 1.62 6.74 -12.39
C ASN A 42 2.66 6.04 -13.27
N SER A 43 3.69 6.78 -13.70
CA SER A 43 4.71 6.28 -14.61
C SER A 43 5.43 5.05 -14.07
N GLU A 44 5.89 5.07 -12.82
CA GLU A 44 6.63 3.96 -12.21
C GLU A 44 5.79 2.68 -12.16
N ILE A 45 4.55 2.79 -11.65
CA ILE A 45 3.62 1.67 -11.55
C ILE A 45 3.28 1.10 -12.92
N GLY A 46 3.03 1.97 -13.90
CA GLY A 46 2.71 1.56 -15.27
C GLY A 46 3.86 0.78 -15.91
N HIS A 47 5.07 1.34 -15.90
CA HIS A 47 6.25 0.68 -16.49
C HIS A 47 6.57 -0.64 -15.80
N LEU A 48 6.42 -0.70 -14.48
CA LEU A 48 6.74 -1.89 -13.71
C LEU A 48 5.76 -3.04 -14.00
N ASN A 49 4.44 -2.76 -14.10
CA ASN A 49 3.46 -3.77 -14.49
C ASN A 49 3.65 -4.23 -15.96
N MET A 50 3.92 -3.30 -16.88
CA MET A 50 4.17 -3.62 -18.29
C MET A 50 5.41 -4.52 -18.45
N GLY A 51 6.51 -4.17 -17.78
CA GLY A 51 7.75 -4.96 -17.83
C GLY A 51 7.65 -6.30 -17.12
N ALA A 52 6.85 -6.39 -16.05
CA ALA A 52 6.71 -7.63 -15.28
C ALA A 52 5.74 -8.64 -15.88
N GLY A 53 4.82 -8.23 -16.76
CA GLY A 53 3.80 -9.10 -17.33
C GLY A 53 2.81 -9.66 -16.29
N ARG A 54 2.70 -9.00 -15.12
CA ARG A 54 1.81 -9.38 -14.02
C ARG A 54 1.48 -8.18 -13.15
N ILE A 55 0.42 -8.29 -12.34
CA ILE A 55 0.10 -7.30 -11.32
C ILE A 55 1.24 -7.26 -10.29
N VAL A 56 1.88 -6.09 -10.16
CA VAL A 56 2.89 -5.88 -9.11
C VAL A 56 2.30 -5.05 -7.98
N TYR A 57 2.03 -5.74 -6.87
CA TYR A 57 1.52 -5.12 -5.66
C TYR A 57 2.57 -4.24 -5.01
N GLN A 58 2.20 -2.98 -4.81
CA GLN A 58 2.99 -2.05 -4.01
C GLN A 58 2.94 -2.43 -2.53
N SER A 59 3.96 -2.02 -1.77
CA SER A 59 4.11 -2.41 -0.36
C SER A 59 2.85 -2.20 0.46
N LEU A 60 2.21 -1.02 0.36
CA LEU A 60 0.95 -0.73 1.06
C LEU A 60 -0.15 -1.74 0.71
N THR A 61 -0.44 -1.93 -0.58
CA THR A 61 -1.47 -2.88 -1.04
C THR A 61 -1.13 -4.31 -0.65
N ARG A 62 0.14 -4.70 -0.75
CA ARG A 62 0.61 -6.04 -0.40
C ARG A 62 0.39 -6.34 1.08
N ILE A 63 0.74 -5.40 1.95
CA ILE A 63 0.54 -5.54 3.40
C ILE A 63 -0.95 -5.48 3.76
N ASN A 64 -1.73 -4.59 3.13
CA ASN A 64 -3.18 -4.54 3.34
C ASN A 64 -3.85 -5.87 2.96
N ASN A 65 -3.47 -6.45 1.82
CA ASN A 65 -3.99 -7.74 1.37
C ASN A 65 -3.58 -8.86 2.34
N SER A 66 -2.33 -8.87 2.82
CA SER A 66 -1.89 -9.90 3.77
C SER A 66 -2.59 -9.79 5.14
N ILE A 67 -2.96 -8.59 5.57
CA ILE A 67 -3.79 -8.40 6.78
C ILE A 67 -5.20 -8.94 6.52
N ALA A 68 -5.79 -8.62 5.36
CA ALA A 68 -7.14 -9.02 5.00
C ALA A 68 -7.30 -10.54 4.81
N ASP A 69 -6.33 -11.21 4.19
CA ASP A 69 -6.33 -12.67 4.00
C ASP A 69 -5.75 -13.45 5.20
N GLY A 70 -5.29 -12.73 6.22
CA GLY A 70 -4.75 -13.26 7.46
C GLY A 70 -3.33 -13.84 7.36
N SER A 71 -2.68 -13.81 6.20
CA SER A 71 -1.28 -14.25 6.04
C SER A 71 -0.29 -13.37 6.81
N PHE A 72 -0.63 -12.10 7.07
CA PHE A 72 0.14 -11.20 7.92
C PHE A 72 0.41 -11.80 9.31
N PHE A 73 -0.62 -12.41 9.91
CA PHE A 73 -0.53 -13.00 11.26
C PHE A 73 0.24 -14.32 11.30
N ARG A 74 0.60 -14.88 10.13
CA ARG A 74 1.43 -16.08 9.99
C ARG A 74 2.84 -15.76 9.52
N ASN A 75 3.19 -14.49 9.39
CA ASN A 75 4.53 -14.07 8.98
C ASN A 75 5.55 -14.57 10.02
N GLU A 76 6.49 -15.38 9.54
CA GLU A 76 7.47 -16.07 10.40
C GLU A 76 8.35 -15.08 11.15
N ALA A 77 8.85 -14.03 10.49
CA ALA A 77 9.70 -13.03 11.13
C ALA A 77 8.98 -12.30 12.28
N PHE A 78 7.70 -11.97 12.11
CA PHE A 78 6.90 -11.35 13.19
C PHE A 78 6.69 -12.33 14.33
N ARG A 79 6.36 -13.59 14.03
CA ARG A 79 6.12 -14.63 15.02
C ARG A 79 7.39 -14.91 15.82
N GLU A 80 8.51 -15.11 15.16
CA GLU A 80 9.82 -15.34 15.80
C GLU A 80 10.20 -14.20 16.73
N SER A 81 10.01 -12.95 16.30
CA SER A 81 10.30 -11.78 17.13
C SER A 81 9.46 -11.74 18.41
N MET A 82 8.16 -12.08 18.30
CA MET A 82 7.24 -12.11 19.44
C MET A 82 7.53 -13.29 20.39
N VAL A 83 7.79 -14.48 19.84
CA VAL A 83 8.18 -15.67 20.61
C VAL A 83 9.48 -15.42 21.37
N LEU A 84 10.46 -14.79 20.72
CA LEU A 84 11.73 -14.45 21.35
C LEU A 84 11.54 -13.49 22.52
N ALA A 85 10.69 -12.47 22.35
CA ALA A 85 10.40 -11.51 23.41
C ALA A 85 9.71 -12.19 24.61
N GLN A 86 8.74 -13.07 24.35
CA GLN A 86 8.06 -13.83 25.39
C GLN A 86 9.01 -14.79 26.12
N ALA A 87 9.80 -15.57 25.39
CA ALA A 87 10.74 -16.54 25.97
C ALA A 87 11.84 -15.90 26.82
N ARG A 88 12.15 -14.61 26.58
CA ARG A 88 13.14 -13.83 27.34
C ARG A 88 12.51 -12.93 28.39
N GLU A 89 11.19 -12.96 28.55
CA GLU A 89 10.42 -12.05 29.42
C GLU A 89 10.71 -10.56 29.14
N SER A 90 11.10 -10.26 27.90
CA SER A 90 11.52 -8.95 27.45
C SER A 90 10.36 -8.16 26.83
N SER A 91 10.67 -6.98 26.30
CA SER A 91 9.69 -6.07 25.71
C SER A 91 9.65 -6.17 24.20
N LEU A 92 8.47 -6.03 23.59
CA LEU A 92 8.30 -5.78 22.16
C LEU A 92 8.21 -4.27 21.91
N HIS A 93 9.03 -3.75 21.00
CA HIS A 93 9.02 -2.35 20.60
C HIS A 93 8.51 -2.23 19.16
N LEU A 94 7.43 -1.48 18.97
CA LEU A 94 6.88 -1.16 17.66
C LEU A 94 7.15 0.31 17.38
N MET A 95 7.79 0.60 16.24
CA MET A 95 8.22 1.96 15.89
C MET A 95 7.84 2.26 14.46
N GLY A 96 7.34 3.46 14.21
CA GLY A 96 7.00 3.88 12.86
C GLY A 96 6.19 5.17 12.82
N LEU A 97 6.04 5.68 11.60
CA LEU A 97 5.18 6.82 11.31
C LEU A 97 3.72 6.45 11.64
N ALA A 98 3.09 7.19 12.55
CA ALA A 98 1.75 6.88 13.06
C ALA A 98 0.71 7.78 12.39
N SER A 99 0.37 7.47 11.14
CA SER A 99 -0.64 8.20 10.37
C SER A 99 -1.36 7.32 9.34
N THR A 100 -2.39 7.87 8.70
CA THR A 100 -3.13 7.24 7.61
C THR A 100 -2.63 7.66 6.22
N GLY A 101 -1.48 8.34 6.13
CA GLY A 101 -0.98 8.91 4.88
C GLY A 101 -0.63 7.88 3.79
N GLY A 102 -0.20 6.67 4.18
CA GLY A 102 0.02 5.58 3.22
C GLY A 102 1.28 5.68 2.36
N VAL A 103 2.09 6.74 2.53
CA VAL A 103 3.35 6.94 1.79
C VAL A 103 4.48 6.13 2.44
N HIS A 104 4.74 6.36 3.73
CA HIS A 104 5.81 5.69 4.47
C HIS A 104 5.33 4.59 5.41
N SER A 105 4.07 4.61 5.83
CA SER A 105 3.45 3.63 6.72
C SER A 105 1.92 3.71 6.62
N HIS A 106 1.23 2.86 7.39
CA HIS A 106 -0.21 3.01 7.62
C HIS A 106 -0.56 2.59 9.05
N LEU A 107 -1.35 3.40 9.76
CA LEU A 107 -1.74 3.16 11.15
C LEU A 107 -2.40 1.78 11.37
N ASP A 108 -3.14 1.30 10.37
CA ASP A 108 -3.77 -0.03 10.46
C ASP A 108 -2.76 -1.19 10.48
N HIS A 109 -1.54 -1.00 9.96
CA HIS A 109 -0.48 -2.02 10.08
C HIS A 109 0.03 -2.10 11.51
N LEU A 110 0.18 -0.96 12.18
CA LEU A 110 0.50 -0.91 13.61
C LEU A 110 -0.59 -1.58 14.45
N LYS A 111 -1.87 -1.28 14.17
CA LYS A 111 -3.01 -1.94 14.82
C LYS A 111 -3.00 -3.46 14.60
N ALA A 112 -2.64 -3.93 13.40
CA ALA A 112 -2.52 -5.36 13.12
C ALA A 112 -1.39 -6.02 13.92
N LEU A 113 -0.23 -5.35 14.07
CA LEU A 113 0.86 -5.84 14.91
C LEU A 113 0.47 -5.90 16.39
N LEU A 114 -0.22 -4.89 16.91
CA LEU A 114 -0.73 -4.87 18.28
C LEU A 114 -1.71 -6.03 18.52
N LYS A 115 -2.67 -6.24 17.60
CA LYS A 115 -3.60 -7.38 17.65
C LYS A 115 -2.87 -8.73 17.59
N MET A 116 -1.78 -8.82 16.84
CA MET A 116 -0.96 -10.03 16.78
C MET A 116 -0.22 -10.27 18.10
N ALA A 117 0.34 -9.21 18.71
CA ALA A 117 1.03 -9.29 20.00
C ALA A 117 0.08 -9.71 21.13
N GLU A 118 -1.13 -9.13 21.18
CA GLU A 118 -2.20 -9.51 22.10
C GLU A 118 -2.54 -11.01 21.97
N LYS A 119 -2.75 -11.49 20.74
CA LYS A 119 -3.06 -12.91 20.48
C LYS A 119 -1.93 -13.86 20.89
N GLN A 120 -0.69 -13.40 20.92
CA GLN A 120 0.46 -14.18 21.38
C GLN A 120 0.71 -14.04 22.89
N GLY A 121 -0.09 -13.24 23.61
CA GLY A 121 0.03 -13.07 25.06
C GLY A 121 1.27 -12.29 25.47
N LEU A 122 1.66 -11.26 24.71
CA LEU A 122 2.73 -10.35 25.12
C LEU A 122 2.17 -9.21 25.99
N ASP A 123 2.66 -9.11 27.21
CA ASP A 123 2.23 -8.08 28.17
C ASP A 123 3.04 -6.77 28.06
N LYS A 124 4.27 -6.84 27.56
CA LYS A 124 5.21 -5.71 27.48
C LYS A 124 5.35 -5.22 26.04
N VAL A 125 4.40 -4.42 25.58
CA VAL A 125 4.41 -3.84 24.22
C VAL A 125 4.49 -2.31 24.28
N TYR A 126 5.52 -1.73 23.67
CA TYR A 126 5.77 -0.29 23.67
C TYR A 126 5.70 0.25 22.24
N VAL A 127 4.94 1.34 22.05
CA VAL A 127 4.80 2.03 20.77
C VAL A 127 5.63 3.31 20.77
N HIS A 128 6.51 3.46 19.78
CA HIS A 128 7.28 4.67 19.52
C HIS A 128 6.69 5.33 18.29
N ALA A 129 5.75 6.25 18.52
CA ALA A 129 5.04 6.94 17.45
C ALA A 129 5.90 8.06 16.86
N PHE A 130 6.23 7.97 15.58
CA PHE A 130 6.74 9.10 14.82
C PHE A 130 5.56 9.87 14.26
N THR A 131 5.44 11.16 14.58
CA THR A 131 4.36 12.00 14.09
C THR A 131 4.59 12.39 12.64
N ASP A 132 3.52 12.47 11.85
CA ASP A 132 3.59 12.77 10.42
C ASP A 132 3.51 14.27 10.13
N GLY A 133 2.29 14.81 9.95
CA GLY A 133 2.08 16.23 9.63
C GLY A 133 2.58 16.67 8.25
N ARG A 134 3.03 15.74 7.40
CA ARG A 134 3.48 15.99 6.03
C ARG A 134 2.58 15.29 5.01
N ASP A 135 2.35 13.99 5.18
CA ASP A 135 1.51 13.19 4.28
C ASP A 135 0.03 13.25 4.69
N VAL A 136 -0.23 13.76 5.90
CA VAL A 136 -1.54 14.10 6.46
C VAL A 136 -1.53 15.54 6.99
N PRO A 137 -2.67 16.15 7.37
CA PRO A 137 -2.70 17.51 7.88
C PRO A 137 -1.69 17.77 9.02
N PRO A 138 -1.09 18.97 9.10
CA PRO A 138 0.04 19.26 9.99
C PRO A 138 -0.25 19.09 11.49
N VAL A 139 -1.53 19.08 11.89
CA VAL A 139 -1.98 18.91 13.28
C VAL A 139 -2.74 17.59 13.51
N GLY A 140 -2.70 16.65 12.57
CA GLY A 140 -3.45 15.40 12.63
C GLY A 140 -2.93 14.35 13.62
N ALA A 141 -1.84 14.62 14.35
CA ALA A 141 -1.23 13.65 15.27
C ALA A 141 -2.03 13.42 16.56
N VAL A 142 -2.97 14.32 16.89
CA VAL A 142 -3.79 14.25 18.11
C VAL A 142 -5.06 13.40 17.90
N GLU A 143 -5.44 13.16 16.64
CA GLU A 143 -6.59 12.34 16.23
C GLU A 143 -6.28 10.84 16.24
#